data_AF-A0A5B6UZA0-F1
#
_entry.id   AF-A0A5B6UZA0-F1
#
_cell.length_a   1.000
_cell.length_b   1.000
_cell.length_c   1.000
_cell.angle_alpha   90.00
_cell.angle_beta   90.00
_cell.angle_gamma   90.00
#
_symmetry.space_group_name_H-M   'P 1'
#
loop_
_entity.id
_entity.type
_entity.pdbx_description
1 polymer ?
#
loop_
_entity_poly.entity_id
_entity_poly.type
_entity_poly.pdbx_seq_one_letter_code
_entity_poly.pdbx_strand_id
1 'polypeptide(L)'
;MATTLSWCFTLALFMVTLMASPSSSLAKMNAIDKCWRGNPLWRSQRQQLAKCSIGFAGKMINNIGKDVMKYKVIDPSDNPLSPKSGTLRYGTTMIKGKVWITFKNSMTITLQRPLILSSFTAIDGRGVDIHITGVGCLLVYQATDIIIHGLRIHHCKAQPPSTVMGPNAKVIPLGQMDGDAIRLVTARKVWIDHNTLYECQDGLLDVTRGSTDVTVSNNWFRNQDKVMLLGHDDGHLRDKNMKVTVIFNHFGPNCNQRMPRVRHGYAHVANNFYQGWEQYAIGGSMSPSIKSEANVFVAPNDAGNKEVTWRKGEKGLWKFYSVGDAFKNGASFSKQTGVGGAKPNYDREQYFKVEIVGVEIELLQWCFTLALFMVALMASPSSSLANMNVIDKCWRGNPLWRSQRQQLAKFSIGFACKMINNIGKDVVKYKVIHPSDNPLSPKSGTLRYGTTMIKGKVWITFKNSMAITLRRPLLLSSFTAIDGRGVDVLINGAGCLLVYQATNIIIRGLLIHHCKAQPPSTVMGPNAKVIPLGQMDGDAIRLVTARKVWIDHNTLYECQDGLLDVTHGSTDVTVLNNWFRNQDKVMLLRHDDGHLRDKK
;
A
#
# COMPACT_ATOMS: atom_id res chain seq x y z
N MET A 1 29.38 -42.29 30.09
CA MET A 1 28.69 -41.60 28.98
C MET A 1 28.20 -40.23 29.47
N ALA A 2 29.01 -39.18 29.38
CA ALA A 2 28.66 -37.86 29.98
C ALA A 2 29.08 -36.63 29.15
N THR A 3 30.01 -36.79 28.20
CA THR A 3 30.60 -35.68 27.42
C THR A 3 29.82 -35.33 26.15
N THR A 4 29.01 -36.25 25.62
CA THR A 4 28.26 -36.06 24.35
C THR A 4 26.95 -35.27 24.50
N LEU A 5 26.31 -35.31 25.68
CA LEU A 5 25.03 -34.63 25.91
C LEU A 5 25.16 -33.10 26.00
N SER A 6 26.28 -32.61 26.55
CA SER A 6 26.52 -31.17 26.75
C SER A 6 26.62 -30.40 25.43
N TRP A 7 27.28 -30.98 24.41
CA TRP A 7 27.42 -30.39 23.08
C TRP A 7 26.08 -30.27 22.34
N CYS A 8 25.14 -31.19 22.55
CA CYS A 8 23.83 -31.12 21.90
C CYS A 8 22.99 -29.96 22.44
N PHE A 9 23.03 -29.69 23.75
CA PHE A 9 22.29 -28.58 24.37
C PHE A 9 22.85 -27.21 23.99
N THR A 10 24.18 -27.05 23.92
CA THR A 10 24.80 -25.79 23.49
C THR A 10 24.57 -25.50 22.01
N LEU A 11 24.63 -26.51 21.12
CA LEU A 11 24.28 -26.34 19.71
C LEU A 11 22.79 -26.00 19.52
N ALA A 12 21.89 -26.64 20.29
CA ALA A 12 20.46 -26.35 20.25
C ALA A 12 20.15 -24.90 20.65
N LEU A 13 20.77 -24.39 21.72
CA LEU A 13 20.56 -23.01 22.17
C LEU A 13 21.10 -21.98 21.15
N PHE A 14 22.20 -22.29 20.46
CA PHE A 14 22.76 -21.46 19.38
C PHE A 14 21.92 -21.52 18.09
N MET A 15 21.29 -22.66 17.80
CA MET A 15 20.30 -22.77 16.73
C MET A 15 19.01 -22.00 17.04
N VAL A 16 18.52 -22.03 18.28
CA VAL A 16 17.32 -21.28 18.70
C VAL A 16 17.54 -19.77 18.58
N THR A 17 18.72 -19.25 18.89
CA THR A 17 19.03 -17.82 18.68
C THR A 17 19.20 -17.44 17.21
N LEU A 18 19.72 -18.33 16.34
CA LEU A 18 19.70 -18.11 14.88
C LEU A 18 18.30 -18.30 14.26
N MET A 19 17.39 -19.04 14.90
CA MET A 19 16.00 -19.21 14.47
C MET A 19 15.09 -18.02 14.80
N ALA A 20 15.64 -16.94 15.38
CA ALA A 20 15.00 -15.63 15.53
C ALA A 20 14.76 -14.96 14.16
N SER A 21 13.85 -15.57 13.39
CA SER A 21 13.48 -15.16 12.05
C SER A 21 12.96 -13.71 12.08
N PRO A 22 13.56 -12.75 11.34
CA PRO A 22 12.98 -11.43 11.23
C PRO A 22 11.56 -11.57 10.68
N SER A 23 10.58 -10.99 11.38
CA SER A 23 9.17 -11.32 11.14
C SER A 23 8.80 -11.25 9.66
N SER A 24 7.93 -12.14 9.18
CA SER A 24 7.58 -12.25 7.76
C SER A 24 6.96 -10.98 7.16
N SER A 25 6.59 -10.00 7.99
CA SER A 25 6.24 -8.64 7.57
C SER A 25 7.44 -7.86 7.00
N LEU A 26 8.63 -7.96 7.61
CA LEU A 26 9.82 -7.17 7.23
C LEU A 26 10.40 -7.55 5.87
N ALA A 27 10.16 -8.78 5.42
CA ALA A 27 10.55 -9.23 4.09
C ALA A 27 9.73 -8.56 2.97
N LYS A 28 8.56 -7.98 3.29
CA LYS A 28 7.66 -7.29 2.35
C LYS A 28 7.69 -5.76 2.46
N MET A 29 8.47 -5.20 3.38
CA MET A 29 8.59 -3.74 3.56
C MET A 29 9.59 -3.14 2.57
N ASN A 30 9.30 -1.94 2.08
CA ASN A 30 10.23 -1.16 1.26
C ASN A 30 11.46 -0.70 2.06
N ALA A 31 12.45 -0.13 1.36
CA ALA A 31 13.75 0.21 1.94
C ALA A 31 13.68 1.18 3.14
N ILE A 32 12.71 2.10 3.16
CA ILE A 32 12.52 3.07 4.26
C ILE A 32 11.91 2.36 5.46
N ASP A 33 10.77 1.69 5.27
CA ASP A 33 10.03 1.07 6.37
C ASP A 33 10.81 -0.08 7.01
N LYS A 34 11.50 -0.89 6.21
CA LYS A 34 12.34 -1.99 6.68
C LYS A 34 13.47 -1.53 7.60
N CYS A 35 13.92 -0.28 7.47
CA CYS A 35 14.99 0.30 8.29
C CYS A 35 14.55 0.67 9.72
N TRP A 36 13.26 1.00 9.96
CA TRP A 36 12.78 1.43 11.28
C TRP A 36 11.63 0.58 11.87
N ARG A 37 10.70 0.07 11.04
CA ARG A 37 9.53 -0.70 11.54
C ARG A 37 9.91 -2.03 12.18
N GLY A 38 11.09 -2.57 11.86
CA GLY A 38 11.64 -3.77 12.51
C GLY A 38 12.12 -3.57 13.94
N ASN A 39 12.21 -2.33 14.44
CA ASN A 39 12.60 -2.08 15.82
C ASN A 39 11.38 -2.10 16.75
N PRO A 40 11.22 -3.10 17.65
CA PRO A 40 10.14 -3.10 18.64
C PRO A 40 10.23 -1.92 19.61
N LEU A 41 11.41 -1.33 19.79
CA LEU A 41 11.68 -0.18 20.66
C LEU A 41 11.48 1.17 19.95
N TRP A 42 10.88 1.23 18.76
CA TRP A 42 10.68 2.50 18.03
C TRP A 42 9.99 3.59 18.86
N ARG A 43 9.15 3.23 19.84
CA ARG A 43 8.47 4.16 20.75
C ARG A 43 9.43 4.92 21.67
N SER A 44 10.50 4.28 22.16
CA SER A 44 11.55 4.92 22.96
C SER A 44 12.71 5.43 22.11
N GLN A 45 12.95 4.82 20.94
CA GLN A 45 14.03 5.14 20.00
C GLN A 45 13.53 5.91 18.76
N ARG A 46 12.50 6.77 18.90
CA ARG A 46 11.82 7.49 17.80
C ARG A 46 12.77 8.11 16.77
N GLN A 47 13.86 8.73 17.23
CA GLN A 47 14.90 9.37 16.42
C GLN A 47 15.60 8.44 15.42
N GLN A 48 15.54 7.11 15.57
CA GLN A 48 16.09 6.17 14.57
C GLN A 48 15.53 6.42 13.17
N LEU A 49 14.25 6.85 13.07
CA LEU A 49 13.56 7.16 11.82
C LEU A 49 14.39 8.06 10.89
N ALA A 50 15.10 9.05 11.46
CA ALA A 50 15.92 10.01 10.70
C ALA A 50 17.12 9.37 9.95
N LYS A 51 17.47 8.11 10.25
CA LYS A 51 18.49 7.34 9.53
C LYS A 51 17.92 6.53 8.36
N CYS A 52 16.60 6.51 8.19
CA CYS A 52 15.89 5.66 7.23
C CYS A 52 15.36 6.39 6.00
N SER A 53 15.44 7.72 5.96
CA SER A 53 15.25 8.52 4.75
C SER A 53 16.24 8.15 3.65
N ILE A 54 15.85 8.39 2.40
CA ILE A 54 16.60 8.10 1.15
C ILE A 54 16.22 9.18 0.13
N GLY A 55 16.75 9.13 -1.10
CA GLY A 55 16.48 10.16 -2.11
C GLY A 55 17.15 11.49 -1.77
N PHE A 56 16.80 12.57 -2.44
CA PHE A 56 17.60 13.81 -2.36
C PHE A 56 17.67 14.47 -0.97
N ALA A 57 16.70 14.23 -0.07
CA ALA A 57 16.83 14.66 1.33
C ALA A 57 18.02 13.99 2.08
N GLY A 58 18.57 12.89 1.55
CA GLY A 58 19.67 12.14 2.16
C GLY A 58 19.27 11.57 3.51
N LYS A 59 20.23 11.47 4.46
CA LYS A 59 19.93 11.10 5.84
C LYS A 59 19.59 12.34 6.67
N MET A 60 18.46 12.32 7.37
CA MET A 60 18.00 13.42 8.23
C MET A 60 18.74 13.48 9.58
N ILE A 61 20.01 13.09 9.62
CA ILE A 61 20.82 12.98 10.85
C ILE A 61 21.03 14.31 11.59
N ASN A 62 20.80 15.44 10.92
CA ASN A 62 20.82 16.76 11.56
C ASN A 62 19.65 16.97 12.54
N ASN A 63 18.55 16.22 12.42
CA ASN A 63 17.40 16.26 13.34
C ASN A 63 17.60 15.42 14.62
N ILE A 64 18.75 14.75 14.78
CA ILE A 64 19.05 13.88 15.92
C ILE A 64 20.29 14.34 16.70
N GLY A 65 20.43 13.88 17.95
CA GLY A 65 21.53 14.28 18.82
C GLY A 65 21.14 14.37 20.30
N LYS A 66 22.12 14.67 21.16
CA LYS A 66 21.91 14.94 22.60
C LYS A 66 21.22 16.28 22.85
N ASP A 67 21.34 17.20 21.88
CA ASP A 67 20.85 18.58 21.86
C ASP A 67 19.40 18.72 21.36
N VAL A 68 18.72 17.62 21.06
CA VAL A 68 17.35 17.65 20.52
C VAL A 68 16.30 17.75 21.62
N MET A 69 15.57 18.87 21.61
CA MET A 69 14.44 19.09 22.50
C MET A 69 13.30 18.12 22.15
N LYS A 70 12.98 17.20 23.07
CA LYS A 70 11.84 16.29 22.94
C LYS A 70 10.58 17.02 23.37
N TYR A 71 9.74 17.40 22.41
CA TYR A 71 8.50 18.12 22.67
C TYR A 71 7.28 17.18 22.56
N LYS A 72 6.23 17.48 23.34
CA LYS A 72 4.97 16.72 23.30
C LYS A 72 3.79 17.69 23.27
N VAL A 73 3.04 17.66 22.18
CA VAL A 73 1.77 18.36 22.04
C VAL A 73 0.75 17.67 22.94
N ILE A 74 0.11 18.47 23.80
CA ILE A 74 -0.93 18.05 24.75
C ILE A 74 -2.25 18.83 24.56
N ASP A 75 -2.19 19.95 23.83
CA ASP A 75 -3.26 20.89 23.59
C ASP A 75 -3.44 21.05 22.06
N PRO A 76 -4.62 20.75 21.49
CA PRO A 76 -4.87 20.88 20.06
C PRO A 76 -5.24 22.31 19.62
N SER A 77 -5.36 23.26 20.55
CA SER A 77 -5.68 24.64 20.22
C SER A 77 -4.56 25.34 19.45
N ASP A 78 -4.94 26.29 18.60
CA ASP A 78 -4.03 27.14 17.87
C ASP A 78 -4.29 28.61 18.23
N ASN A 79 -3.23 29.37 18.46
CA ASN A 79 -3.26 30.83 18.48
C ASN A 79 -2.10 31.31 17.60
N PRO A 80 -2.38 32.04 16.50
CA PRO A 80 -1.39 32.30 15.48
C PRO A 80 -0.34 33.34 15.90
N LEU A 81 -0.54 34.10 16.98
CA LEU A 81 0.36 35.17 17.43
C LEU A 81 0.87 35.00 18.88
N SER A 82 0.16 34.24 19.71
CA SER A 82 0.55 33.91 21.09
C SER A 82 0.31 32.43 21.37
N PRO A 83 1.11 31.52 20.77
CA PRO A 83 0.95 30.08 20.95
C PRO A 83 1.32 29.67 22.38
N LYS A 84 0.47 28.88 23.03
CA LYS A 84 0.69 28.39 24.40
C LYS A 84 1.61 27.18 24.43
N SER A 85 2.42 27.02 25.47
CA SER A 85 3.15 25.77 25.69
C SER A 85 2.17 24.61 25.85
N GLY A 86 2.42 23.51 25.14
CA GLY A 86 1.51 22.39 24.96
C GLY A 86 0.89 22.32 23.56
N THR A 87 0.87 23.42 22.81
CA THR A 87 0.34 23.50 21.43
C THR A 87 1.38 23.12 20.37
N LEU A 88 0.93 22.66 19.20
CA LEU A 88 1.83 22.36 18.08
C LEU A 88 2.61 23.62 17.60
N ARG A 89 1.95 24.79 17.51
CA ARG A 89 2.62 26.02 17.07
C ARG A 89 3.73 26.48 18.00
N TYR A 90 3.56 26.33 19.32
CA TYR A 90 4.67 26.60 20.25
C TYR A 90 5.87 25.70 19.93
N GLY A 91 5.61 24.40 19.71
CA GLY A 91 6.63 23.42 19.35
C GLY A 91 7.43 23.76 18.10
N THR A 92 6.80 24.31 17.06
CA THR A 92 7.47 24.58 15.76
C THR A 92 8.05 26.00 15.62
N THR A 93 7.71 26.94 16.51
CA THR A 93 8.08 28.37 16.36
C THR A 93 8.82 28.98 17.55
N MET A 94 8.50 28.55 18.79
CA MET A 94 9.03 29.14 20.02
C MET A 94 10.30 28.43 20.51
N ILE A 95 10.46 27.15 20.18
CA ILE A 95 11.64 26.36 20.55
C ILE A 95 12.82 26.74 19.65
N LYS A 96 13.98 26.99 20.27
CA LYS A 96 15.25 27.28 19.59
C LYS A 96 16.07 25.99 19.45
N GLY A 97 16.79 25.85 18.33
CA GLY A 97 17.58 24.65 18.05
C GLY A 97 16.73 23.48 17.52
N LYS A 98 17.25 22.26 17.64
CA LYS A 98 16.61 21.04 17.11
C LYS A 98 15.42 20.63 17.99
N VAL A 99 14.30 20.24 17.37
CA VAL A 99 13.11 19.77 18.10
C VAL A 99 12.54 18.50 17.47
N TRP A 100 12.21 17.51 18.32
CA TRP A 100 11.46 16.31 17.95
C TRP A 100 10.09 16.36 18.62
N ILE A 101 9.08 16.74 17.83
CA ILE A 101 7.70 16.94 18.26
C ILE A 101 6.94 15.61 18.17
N THR A 102 6.32 15.24 19.28
CA THR A 102 5.41 14.09 19.41
C THR A 102 4.05 14.57 19.95
N PHE A 103 3.08 13.68 20.01
CA PHE A 103 1.72 13.99 20.47
C PHE A 103 1.33 13.06 21.63
N LYS A 104 0.54 13.56 22.58
CA LYS A 104 0.11 12.80 23.78
C LYS A 104 -0.97 11.76 23.46
N ASN A 105 -1.98 12.18 22.71
CA ASN A 105 -3.16 11.42 22.31
C ASN A 105 -3.43 11.69 20.82
N SER A 106 -4.38 10.96 20.23
CA SER A 106 -4.98 11.37 18.95
C SER A 106 -5.69 12.72 19.08
N MET A 107 -5.62 13.58 18.06
CA MET A 107 -6.23 14.91 18.06
C MET A 107 -6.39 15.51 16.65
N THR A 108 -7.36 16.41 16.51
CA THR A 108 -7.49 17.30 15.34
C THR A 108 -7.05 18.70 15.72
N ILE A 109 -6.10 19.26 14.97
CA ILE A 109 -5.54 20.60 15.16
C ILE A 109 -6.03 21.47 14.01
N THR A 110 -6.98 22.36 14.31
CA THR A 110 -7.55 23.32 13.35
C THR A 110 -6.75 24.62 13.43
N LEU A 111 -5.89 24.84 12.44
CA LEU A 111 -5.00 26.00 12.36
C LEU A 111 -5.77 27.25 11.93
N GLN A 112 -5.55 28.36 12.63
CA GLN A 112 -6.21 29.65 12.35
C GLN A 112 -5.52 30.45 11.25
N ARG A 113 -4.22 30.22 11.05
CA ARG A 113 -3.31 30.80 10.03
C ARG A 113 -2.17 29.80 9.75
N PRO A 114 -1.30 29.96 8.73
CA PRO A 114 -0.31 28.95 8.35
C PRO A 114 0.64 28.66 9.50
N LEU A 115 0.97 27.38 9.69
CA LEU A 115 1.91 26.91 10.68
C LEU A 115 3.32 26.87 10.08
N ILE A 116 4.16 27.83 10.46
CA ILE A 116 5.57 27.84 10.03
C ILE A 116 6.34 26.76 10.80
N LEU A 117 7.14 25.98 10.07
CA LEU A 117 8.07 25.00 10.62
C LEU A 117 9.50 25.58 10.64
N SER A 118 10.07 25.74 11.84
CA SER A 118 11.48 26.16 12.00
C SER A 118 12.46 25.07 11.55
N SER A 119 13.64 25.46 11.07
CA SER A 119 14.73 24.54 10.73
C SER A 119 15.02 23.53 11.85
N PHE A 120 15.43 22.32 11.48
CA PHE A 120 15.72 21.20 12.40
C PHE A 120 14.50 20.68 13.19
N THR A 121 13.27 20.98 12.73
CA THR A 121 12.01 20.42 13.28
C THR A 121 11.71 19.05 12.68
N ALA A 122 11.46 18.07 13.54
CA ALA A 122 10.81 16.81 13.19
C ALA A 122 9.43 16.71 13.85
N ILE A 123 8.37 16.51 13.06
CA ILE A 123 7.03 16.19 13.54
C ILE A 123 6.77 14.69 13.34
N ASP A 124 6.47 13.99 14.42
CA ASP A 124 6.37 12.52 14.48
C ASP A 124 5.04 12.08 15.09
N GLY A 125 4.03 11.87 14.23
CA GLY A 125 2.68 11.44 14.60
C GLY A 125 2.57 9.98 15.06
N ARG A 126 3.61 9.14 14.94
CA ARG A 126 3.49 7.69 15.12
C ARG A 126 2.89 7.30 16.48
N GLY A 127 1.91 6.40 16.43
CA GLY A 127 1.30 5.76 17.60
C GLY A 127 0.00 6.40 18.09
N VAL A 128 -0.44 7.49 17.45
CA VAL A 128 -1.71 8.19 17.65
C VAL A 128 -2.22 8.69 16.29
N ASP A 129 -3.46 9.17 16.22
CA ASP A 129 -4.01 9.75 14.99
C ASP A 129 -4.03 11.28 15.05
N ILE A 130 -3.32 11.94 14.14
CA ILE A 130 -3.12 13.40 14.15
C ILE A 130 -3.62 13.99 12.85
N HIS A 131 -4.72 14.73 12.96
CA HIS A 131 -5.30 15.50 11.86
C HIS A 131 -4.86 16.96 11.95
N ILE A 132 -4.36 17.51 10.84
CA ILE A 132 -4.05 18.94 10.65
C ILE A 132 -5.03 19.49 9.61
N THR A 133 -5.71 20.58 9.95
CA THR A 133 -6.72 21.20 9.07
C THR A 133 -6.80 22.71 9.32
N GLY A 134 -7.71 23.41 8.65
CA GLY A 134 -7.93 24.85 8.81
C GLY A 134 -7.26 25.68 7.72
N VAL A 135 -6.55 26.75 8.11
CA VAL A 135 -6.32 27.91 7.23
C VAL A 135 -4.83 28.03 6.86
N GLY A 136 -4.49 27.62 5.63
CA GLY A 136 -3.14 27.63 5.05
C GLY A 136 -2.15 26.57 5.56
N CYS A 137 -2.61 25.64 6.42
CA CYS A 137 -1.90 24.44 6.89
C CYS A 137 -0.38 24.58 7.12
N LEU A 138 0.48 23.73 6.54
CA LEU A 138 1.91 23.69 6.88
C LEU A 138 2.77 24.50 5.89
N LEU A 139 3.61 25.40 6.41
CA LEU A 139 4.53 26.22 5.64
C LEU A 139 5.98 26.00 6.08
N VAL A 140 6.84 25.59 5.15
CA VAL A 140 8.29 25.55 5.32
C VAL A 140 8.90 26.70 4.52
N TYR A 141 9.21 27.80 5.20
CA TYR A 141 9.73 29.03 4.59
C TYR A 141 11.19 29.26 4.99
N GLN A 142 12.09 29.29 4.00
CA GLN A 142 13.54 29.54 4.18
C GLN A 142 14.25 28.61 5.20
N ALA A 143 13.69 27.42 5.46
CA ALA A 143 14.14 26.49 6.50
C ALA A 143 14.89 25.27 5.94
N THR A 144 15.60 24.57 6.83
CA THR A 144 16.46 23.41 6.53
C THR A 144 16.18 22.24 7.45
N ASP A 145 16.38 21.02 6.98
CA ASP A 145 16.35 19.78 7.80
C ASP A 145 15.00 19.59 8.51
N ILE A 146 13.95 19.35 7.73
CA ILE A 146 12.57 19.19 8.24
C ILE A 146 12.08 17.76 8.00
N ILE A 147 11.49 17.15 9.03
CA ILE A 147 10.75 15.88 8.91
C ILE A 147 9.26 16.13 9.21
N ILE A 148 8.38 15.76 8.27
CA ILE A 148 6.92 15.74 8.45
C ILE A 148 6.48 14.28 8.31
N HIS A 149 6.17 13.60 9.43
CA HIS A 149 5.93 12.16 9.42
C HIS A 149 4.66 11.72 10.17
N GLY A 150 3.84 10.91 9.50
CA GLY A 150 2.71 10.20 10.10
C GLY A 150 1.49 11.08 10.43
N LEU A 151 1.21 12.12 9.63
CA LEU A 151 0.08 13.03 9.82
C LEU A 151 -1.04 12.79 8.79
N ARG A 152 -2.28 13.15 9.13
CA ARG A 152 -3.38 13.37 8.18
C ARG A 152 -3.53 14.88 7.97
N ILE A 153 -3.46 15.37 6.73
CA ILE A 153 -3.53 16.82 6.43
C ILE A 153 -4.60 17.05 5.36
N HIS A 154 -5.66 17.79 5.69
CA HIS A 154 -6.85 17.88 4.84
C HIS A 154 -7.69 19.14 5.11
N HIS A 155 -8.59 19.47 4.18
CA HIS A 155 -9.52 20.61 4.28
C HIS A 155 -8.79 21.95 4.52
N CYS A 156 -7.58 22.07 3.98
CA CYS A 156 -6.77 23.28 4.07
C CYS A 156 -7.36 24.37 3.16
N LYS A 157 -7.49 25.59 3.70
CA LYS A 157 -8.19 26.72 3.05
C LYS A 157 -7.25 27.89 2.74
N ALA A 158 -7.59 28.61 1.68
CA ALA A 158 -6.91 29.84 1.28
C ALA A 158 -7.10 30.98 2.31
N GLN A 159 -6.26 32.01 2.23
CA GLN A 159 -6.42 33.24 3.03
C GLN A 159 -5.74 34.46 2.38
N PRO A 160 -6.24 35.69 2.66
CA PRO A 160 -5.52 36.93 2.37
C PRO A 160 -4.23 37.05 3.21
N PRO A 161 -3.30 37.95 2.85
CA PRO A 161 -2.08 38.22 3.61
C PRO A 161 -2.32 38.35 5.13
N SER A 162 -1.50 37.68 5.93
CA SER A 162 -1.71 37.57 7.38
C SER A 162 -0.40 37.47 8.15
N THR A 163 -0.41 37.85 9.43
CA THR A 163 0.75 37.72 10.32
C THR A 163 0.68 36.43 11.15
N VAL A 164 1.81 35.76 11.35
CA VAL A 164 1.91 34.57 12.21
C VAL A 164 3.18 34.56 13.03
N MET A 165 3.16 33.85 14.14
CA MET A 165 4.35 33.45 14.87
C MET A 165 5.18 32.49 14.01
N GLY A 166 6.49 32.74 13.98
CA GLY A 166 7.49 32.02 13.21
C GLY A 166 8.81 31.83 14.01
N PRO A 167 9.88 31.36 13.35
CA PRO A 167 11.07 30.85 14.02
C PRO A 167 11.72 31.82 15.02
N ASN A 168 12.09 31.29 16.19
CA ASN A 168 12.66 32.02 17.32
C ASN A 168 11.70 33.06 17.93
N ALA A 169 10.40 32.73 18.00
CA ALA A 169 9.35 33.59 18.55
C ALA A 169 9.22 34.97 17.85
N LYS A 170 9.45 35.01 16.54
CA LYS A 170 9.30 36.23 15.72
C LYS A 170 7.97 36.23 14.98
N VAL A 171 7.24 37.35 15.01
CA VAL A 171 6.09 37.55 14.13
C VAL A 171 6.57 37.80 12.71
N ILE A 172 6.02 37.06 11.74
CA ILE A 172 6.35 37.11 10.32
C ILE A 172 5.10 37.49 9.53
N PRO A 173 5.15 38.50 8.64
CA PRO A 173 4.10 38.75 7.66
C PRO A 173 4.19 37.72 6.53
N LEU A 174 3.05 37.13 6.17
CA LEU A 174 2.89 36.25 5.02
C LEU A 174 2.01 36.92 3.96
N GLY A 175 2.31 36.67 2.69
CA GLY A 175 1.42 37.01 1.58
C GLY A 175 0.20 36.09 1.51
N GLN A 176 -0.52 36.14 0.39
CA GLN A 176 -1.61 35.21 0.12
C GLN A 176 -1.14 33.74 0.18
N MET A 177 -1.98 32.89 0.75
CA MET A 177 -1.81 31.44 0.73
C MET A 177 -3.04 30.81 0.09
N ASP A 178 -2.81 29.88 -0.82
CA ASP A 178 -3.85 29.41 -1.76
C ASP A 178 -4.61 28.18 -1.25
N GLY A 179 -4.17 27.61 -0.12
CA GLY A 179 -4.87 26.54 0.61
C GLY A 179 -4.18 25.18 0.57
N ASP A 180 -2.89 25.13 0.26
CA ASP A 180 -2.10 23.89 0.19
C ASP A 180 -2.04 23.15 1.54
N ALA A 181 -1.93 21.81 1.52
CA ALA A 181 -1.65 21.03 2.74
C ALA A 181 -0.22 21.25 3.27
N ILE A 182 0.78 21.21 2.38
CA ILE A 182 2.20 21.50 2.68
C ILE A 182 2.77 22.40 1.58
N ARG A 183 3.32 23.56 1.95
CA ARG A 183 4.01 24.48 1.05
C ARG A 183 5.48 24.62 1.43
N LEU A 184 6.39 24.34 0.50
CA LEU A 184 7.84 24.53 0.65
C LEU A 184 8.28 25.72 -0.21
N VAL A 185 8.90 26.73 0.43
CA VAL A 185 9.31 27.99 -0.19
C VAL A 185 10.75 28.31 0.19
N THR A 186 11.68 28.18 -0.76
CA THR A 186 13.13 28.29 -0.53
C THR A 186 13.62 27.36 0.61
N ALA A 187 13.00 26.18 0.73
CA ALA A 187 13.33 25.16 1.73
C ALA A 187 14.35 24.16 1.18
N ARG A 188 15.19 23.59 2.05
CA ARG A 188 16.17 22.56 1.66
C ARG A 188 16.16 21.39 2.63
N LYS A 189 16.54 20.19 2.14
CA LYS A 189 16.65 18.98 2.96
C LYS A 189 15.36 18.71 3.75
N VAL A 190 14.29 18.34 3.03
CA VAL A 190 12.95 18.13 3.59
C VAL A 190 12.45 16.71 3.29
N TRP A 191 11.98 16.02 4.32
CA TRP A 191 11.44 14.67 4.21
C TRP A 191 9.97 14.62 4.65
N ILE A 192 9.10 14.23 3.73
CA ILE A 192 7.64 14.14 3.92
C ILE A 192 7.27 12.65 3.80
N ASP A 193 6.96 12.00 4.92
CA ASP A 193 6.88 10.53 5.01
C ASP A 193 5.61 9.98 5.71
N HIS A 194 4.97 8.96 5.14
CA HIS A 194 3.82 8.27 5.77
C HIS A 194 2.63 9.17 6.13
N ASN A 195 2.47 10.31 5.46
CA ASN A 195 1.32 11.20 5.67
C ASN A 195 0.15 10.83 4.75
N THR A 196 -1.08 11.16 5.12
CA THR A 196 -2.26 11.09 4.23
C THR A 196 -2.74 12.50 3.92
N LEU A 197 -2.80 12.88 2.64
CA LEU A 197 -3.12 14.23 2.19
C LEU A 197 -4.31 14.18 1.22
N TYR A 198 -5.34 15.00 1.46
CA TYR A 198 -6.59 14.97 0.70
C TYR A 198 -7.48 16.22 0.89
N GLU A 199 -8.33 16.52 -0.09
CA GLU A 199 -9.43 17.50 0.01
C GLU A 199 -8.99 18.89 0.50
N CYS A 200 -7.98 19.49 -0.14
CA CYS A 200 -7.51 20.86 0.13
C CYS A 200 -7.87 21.82 -1.01
N GLN A 201 -7.91 23.13 -0.73
CA GLN A 201 -8.52 24.12 -1.63
C GLN A 201 -7.74 24.39 -2.93
N ASP A 202 -6.40 24.28 -2.94
CA ASP A 202 -5.60 24.26 -4.18
C ASP A 202 -4.74 23.00 -4.28
N GLY A 203 -3.51 23.01 -3.76
CA GLY A 203 -2.58 21.88 -3.80
C GLY A 203 -2.64 20.95 -2.58
N LEU A 204 -1.93 19.82 -2.64
CA LEU A 204 -1.51 19.08 -1.44
C LEU A 204 -0.03 19.31 -1.11
N LEU A 205 0.85 19.34 -2.12
CA LEU A 205 2.27 19.62 -1.93
C LEU A 205 2.83 20.56 -3.01
N ASP A 206 3.16 21.78 -2.62
CA ASP A 206 3.84 22.76 -3.49
C ASP A 206 5.31 22.90 -3.07
N VAL A 207 6.26 22.68 -3.99
CA VAL A 207 7.71 22.80 -3.76
C VAL A 207 8.27 23.85 -4.71
N THR A 208 8.67 25.01 -4.18
CA THR A 208 8.79 26.23 -4.99
C THR A 208 9.96 27.14 -4.60
N ARG A 209 10.26 28.14 -5.44
CA ARG A 209 11.15 29.28 -5.12
C ARG A 209 12.56 28.87 -4.71
N GLY A 210 13.18 27.99 -5.50
CA GLY A 210 14.50 27.44 -5.27
C GLY A 210 14.56 26.38 -4.15
N SER A 211 13.42 25.79 -3.77
CA SER A 211 13.42 24.65 -2.84
C SER A 211 14.09 23.44 -3.48
N THR A 212 14.85 22.67 -2.72
CA THR A 212 15.59 21.51 -3.24
C THR A 212 15.91 20.47 -2.16
N ASP A 213 16.52 19.36 -2.55
CA ASP A 213 16.86 18.23 -1.69
C ASP A 213 15.65 17.70 -0.89
N VAL A 214 14.57 17.40 -1.61
CA VAL A 214 13.28 16.95 -1.03
C VAL A 214 13.04 15.47 -1.33
N THR A 215 12.59 14.73 -0.32
CA THR A 215 12.05 13.37 -0.48
C THR A 215 10.61 13.32 0.00
N VAL A 216 9.72 12.82 -0.86
CA VAL A 216 8.30 12.59 -0.61
C VAL A 216 8.08 11.08 -0.67
N SER A 217 7.85 10.43 0.47
CA SER A 217 7.80 8.97 0.53
C SER A 217 6.65 8.35 1.33
N ASN A 218 6.19 7.17 0.92
CA ASN A 218 5.15 6.40 1.62
C ASN A 218 3.82 7.16 1.89
N ASN A 219 3.60 8.32 1.29
CA ASN A 219 2.40 9.12 1.55
C ASN A 219 1.21 8.60 0.76
N TRP A 220 0.00 8.82 1.27
CA TRP A 220 -1.24 8.53 0.57
C TRP A 220 -1.91 9.85 0.13
N PHE A 221 -1.87 10.12 -1.17
CA PHE A 221 -2.59 11.23 -1.81
C PHE A 221 -3.90 10.69 -2.40
N ARG A 222 -5.03 11.30 -2.07
CA ARG A 222 -6.38 10.90 -2.54
C ARG A 222 -7.31 12.12 -2.61
N ASN A 223 -8.43 11.99 -3.32
CA ASN A 223 -9.52 12.98 -3.35
C ASN A 223 -9.03 14.43 -3.56
N GLN A 224 -8.40 14.71 -4.70
CA GLN A 224 -7.82 16.01 -5.03
C GLN A 224 -7.73 16.25 -6.54
N ASP A 225 -7.99 17.48 -7.01
CA ASP A 225 -7.61 17.90 -8.37
C ASP A 225 -6.08 17.99 -8.50
N LYS A 226 -5.47 18.97 -7.82
CA LYS A 226 -4.06 19.35 -7.94
C LYS A 226 -3.25 18.68 -6.83
N VAL A 227 -2.55 17.58 -7.12
CA VAL A 227 -1.83 16.85 -6.06
C VAL A 227 -0.51 17.54 -5.67
N MET A 228 0.46 17.60 -6.58
CA MET A 228 1.85 17.98 -6.27
C MET A 228 2.49 18.84 -7.37
N LEU A 229 2.81 20.10 -7.07
CA LEU A 229 3.49 21.02 -7.97
C LEU A 229 4.95 21.19 -7.55
N LEU A 230 5.87 20.85 -8.44
CA LEU A 230 7.30 21.05 -8.28
C LEU A 230 7.72 22.19 -9.22
N GLY A 231 7.96 23.38 -8.67
CA GLY A 231 8.18 24.63 -9.39
C GLY A 231 6.88 25.29 -9.86
N HIS A 232 6.64 26.53 -9.40
CA HIS A 232 5.37 27.24 -9.58
C HIS A 232 5.36 28.24 -10.75
N ASP A 233 6.50 28.90 -10.99
CA ASP A 233 6.63 30.10 -11.81
C ASP A 233 7.52 29.80 -13.01
N ASP A 234 7.00 30.02 -14.23
CA ASP A 234 7.70 29.70 -15.47
C ASP A 234 8.97 30.55 -15.67
N GLY A 235 9.04 31.76 -15.08
CA GLY A 235 10.22 32.63 -15.09
C GLY A 235 11.24 32.36 -13.97
N HIS A 236 10.92 31.52 -12.97
CA HIS A 236 11.76 31.38 -11.78
C HIS A 236 12.94 30.41 -11.97
N LEU A 237 13.95 30.83 -12.74
CA LEU A 237 15.09 30.01 -13.18
C LEU A 237 15.91 29.33 -12.06
N ARG A 238 15.77 29.75 -10.79
CA ARG A 238 16.38 29.05 -9.63
C ARG A 238 15.80 27.63 -9.44
N ASP A 239 14.57 27.38 -9.88
CA ASP A 239 13.94 26.05 -9.80
C ASP A 239 14.66 25.02 -10.70
N LYS A 240 15.60 25.43 -11.59
CA LYS A 240 16.52 24.51 -12.29
C LYS A 240 17.40 23.69 -11.34
N ASN A 241 17.66 24.21 -10.13
CA ASN A 241 18.45 23.53 -9.10
C ASN A 241 17.61 22.66 -8.15
N MET A 242 16.28 22.63 -8.32
CA MET A 242 15.37 21.79 -7.55
C MET A 242 15.60 20.30 -7.88
N LYS A 243 15.74 19.49 -6.84
CA LYS A 243 15.85 18.03 -6.92
C LYS A 243 14.85 17.40 -5.96
N VAL A 244 13.98 16.53 -6.47
CA VAL A 244 12.91 15.88 -5.68
C VAL A 244 12.87 14.38 -5.96
N THR A 245 12.80 13.58 -4.90
CA THR A 245 12.51 12.15 -4.97
C THR A 245 11.07 11.91 -4.55
N VAL A 246 10.28 11.24 -5.39
CA VAL A 246 8.89 10.83 -5.10
C VAL A 246 8.87 9.31 -5.12
N ILE A 247 8.72 8.66 -3.96
CA ILE A 247 8.94 7.20 -3.85
C ILE A 247 8.00 6.44 -2.90
N PHE A 248 7.52 5.26 -3.29
CA PHE A 248 6.60 4.41 -2.50
C PHE A 248 5.26 5.08 -2.12
N ASN A 249 4.88 6.19 -2.76
CA ASN A 249 3.61 6.86 -2.48
C ASN A 249 2.44 6.14 -3.16
N HIS A 250 1.25 6.25 -2.56
CA HIS A 250 -0.02 5.86 -3.15
C HIS A 250 -0.72 7.11 -3.67
N PHE A 251 -0.96 7.17 -4.98
CA PHE A 251 -1.71 8.21 -5.67
C PHE A 251 -3.06 7.65 -6.13
N GLY A 252 -4.12 7.95 -5.38
CA GLY A 252 -5.49 7.51 -5.65
C GLY A 252 -6.22 6.99 -4.40
N PRO A 253 -7.54 6.78 -4.44
CA PRO A 253 -8.42 7.10 -5.57
C PRO A 253 -8.62 8.62 -5.74
N ASN A 254 -9.25 9.00 -6.85
CA ASN A 254 -9.76 10.37 -7.10
C ASN A 254 -8.67 11.46 -7.07
N CYS A 255 -7.50 11.19 -7.66
CA CYS A 255 -6.44 12.18 -7.85
C CYS A 255 -6.39 12.57 -9.33
N ASN A 256 -6.84 13.78 -9.68
CA ASN A 256 -7.00 14.18 -11.08
C ASN A 256 -5.65 14.32 -11.81
N GLN A 257 -4.75 15.13 -11.24
CA GLN A 257 -3.54 15.60 -11.94
C GLN A 257 -2.36 15.94 -11.00
N ARG A 258 -1.20 16.19 -11.64
CA ARG A 258 0.04 16.69 -11.02
C ARG A 258 0.66 15.72 -10.01
N MET A 259 1.09 14.54 -10.44
CA MET A 259 1.61 13.49 -9.56
C MET A 259 3.03 12.98 -9.95
N PRO A 260 4.06 13.85 -10.04
CA PRO A 260 4.05 15.32 -9.86
C PRO A 260 3.77 16.06 -11.17
N ARG A 261 3.54 17.39 -11.10
CA ARG A 261 3.80 18.30 -12.23
C ARG A 261 5.08 19.09 -11.96
N VAL A 262 6.04 19.03 -12.89
CA VAL A 262 7.41 19.58 -12.68
C VAL A 262 7.71 20.77 -13.60
N ARG A 263 8.45 21.75 -13.09
CA ARG A 263 9.07 22.83 -13.86
C ARG A 263 10.57 22.95 -13.59
N HIS A 264 11.34 23.25 -14.64
CA HIS A 264 12.78 23.54 -14.65
C HIS A 264 13.72 22.45 -14.11
N GLY A 265 13.51 21.98 -12.87
CA GLY A 265 14.40 21.08 -12.15
C GLY A 265 14.22 19.59 -12.44
N TYR A 266 14.69 18.77 -11.50
CA TYR A 266 14.73 17.32 -11.60
C TYR A 266 13.79 16.60 -10.63
N ALA A 267 13.05 15.62 -11.14
CA ALA A 267 12.27 14.67 -10.33
C ALA A 267 12.67 13.22 -10.64
N HIS A 268 12.97 12.45 -9.59
CA HIS A 268 13.05 11.00 -9.67
C HIS A 268 11.80 10.40 -9.02
N VAL A 269 10.94 9.83 -9.86
CA VAL A 269 9.63 9.28 -9.51
C VAL A 269 9.75 7.75 -9.57
N ALA A 270 9.88 7.09 -8.42
CA ALA A 270 10.23 5.66 -8.36
C ALA A 270 9.27 4.83 -7.51
N ASN A 271 8.91 3.62 -7.93
CA ASN A 271 8.12 2.66 -7.13
C ASN A 271 6.83 3.22 -6.48
N ASN A 272 6.16 4.22 -7.08
CA ASN A 272 4.86 4.69 -6.62
C ASN A 272 3.73 3.87 -7.27
N PHE A 273 2.56 3.83 -6.63
CA PHE A 273 1.35 3.21 -7.18
C PHE A 273 0.33 4.30 -7.53
N TYR A 274 -0.11 4.30 -8.79
CA TYR A 274 -1.05 5.27 -9.37
C TYR A 274 -2.34 4.57 -9.77
N GLN A 275 -3.48 5.11 -9.33
CA GLN A 275 -4.79 4.54 -9.59
C GLN A 275 -5.83 5.59 -9.95
N GLY A 276 -6.30 5.56 -11.21
CA GLY A 276 -7.46 6.32 -11.66
C GLY A 276 -7.26 7.84 -11.67
N TRP A 277 -6.25 8.32 -12.40
CA TRP A 277 -6.17 9.74 -12.77
C TRP A 277 -7.22 10.09 -13.83
N GLU A 278 -7.61 11.35 -13.91
CA GLU A 278 -8.60 11.85 -14.87
C GLU A 278 -7.90 12.56 -16.04
N GLN A 279 -7.09 13.60 -15.76
CA GLN A 279 -6.34 14.33 -16.79
C GLN A 279 -4.98 13.69 -17.12
N TYR A 280 -4.10 13.46 -16.13
CA TYR A 280 -2.76 12.84 -16.32
C TYR A 280 -2.11 12.52 -14.98
N ALA A 281 -1.13 11.60 -14.96
CA ALA A 281 -0.31 11.39 -13.77
C ALA A 281 0.91 12.32 -13.71
N ILE A 282 1.87 12.19 -14.64
CA ILE A 282 3.17 12.88 -14.60
C ILE A 282 3.17 14.08 -15.57
N GLY A 283 3.18 15.29 -15.03
CA GLY A 283 3.13 16.54 -15.80
C GLY A 283 4.47 17.26 -15.90
N GLY A 284 4.65 18.10 -16.93
CA GLY A 284 5.78 19.04 -16.96
C GLY A 284 5.63 20.26 -17.88
N SER A 285 6.30 21.36 -17.53
CA SER A 285 6.44 22.55 -18.38
C SER A 285 7.77 23.27 -18.09
N MET A 286 8.28 24.08 -19.03
CA MET A 286 9.63 24.69 -18.91
C MET A 286 10.75 23.65 -18.76
N SER A 287 10.75 22.66 -19.65
CA SER A 287 11.84 21.68 -19.87
C SER A 287 12.42 21.01 -18.62
N PRO A 288 11.58 20.41 -17.74
CA PRO A 288 12.06 19.65 -16.60
C PRO A 288 12.71 18.34 -17.05
N SER A 289 13.45 17.72 -16.14
CA SER A 289 14.00 16.38 -16.29
C SER A 289 13.31 15.44 -15.31
N ILE A 290 12.64 14.41 -15.81
CA ILE A 290 11.84 13.47 -15.03
C ILE A 290 12.27 12.05 -15.36
N LYS A 291 12.71 11.31 -14.35
CA LYS A 291 12.92 9.86 -14.44
C LYS A 291 11.77 9.15 -13.71
N SER A 292 10.90 8.52 -14.49
CA SER A 292 9.96 7.51 -14.00
C SER A 292 10.68 6.16 -13.98
N GLU A 293 10.62 5.44 -12.86
CA GLU A 293 11.28 4.14 -12.68
C GLU A 293 10.48 3.16 -11.80
N ALA A 294 10.08 2.03 -12.37
CA ALA A 294 9.39 0.93 -11.67
C ALA A 294 8.13 1.33 -10.87
N ASN A 295 7.40 2.35 -11.30
CA ASN A 295 6.07 2.68 -10.80
C ASN A 295 5.03 1.71 -11.37
N VAL A 296 3.83 1.70 -10.79
CA VAL A 296 2.66 0.98 -11.31
C VAL A 296 1.58 1.99 -11.69
N PHE A 297 1.16 1.98 -12.95
CA PHE A 297 0.15 2.88 -13.49
C PHE A 297 -1.13 2.10 -13.86
N VAL A 298 -2.18 2.26 -13.07
CA VAL A 298 -3.52 1.73 -13.35
C VAL A 298 -4.40 2.89 -13.83
N ALA A 299 -4.64 2.94 -15.15
CA ALA A 299 -5.54 3.93 -15.76
C ALA A 299 -6.98 3.79 -15.21
N PRO A 300 -7.81 4.85 -15.29
CA PRO A 300 -9.25 4.76 -15.01
C PRO A 300 -9.92 3.70 -15.90
N ASN A 301 -11.02 3.10 -15.44
CA ASN A 301 -11.74 2.07 -16.21
C ASN A 301 -12.40 2.64 -17.47
N ASP A 302 -13.06 3.78 -17.32
CA ASP A 302 -13.88 4.44 -18.34
C ASP A 302 -13.04 4.96 -19.52
N ALA A 303 -13.67 5.62 -20.48
CA ALA A 303 -13.01 6.23 -21.65
C ALA A 303 -12.10 7.44 -21.33
N GLY A 304 -11.79 7.68 -20.05
CA GLY A 304 -10.87 8.73 -19.58
C GLY A 304 -9.42 8.50 -19.99
N ASN A 305 -8.56 9.49 -19.76
CA ASN A 305 -7.22 9.51 -20.36
C ASN A 305 -6.32 8.36 -19.88
N LYS A 306 -5.86 7.53 -20.83
CA LYS A 306 -4.93 6.43 -20.57
C LYS A 306 -3.46 6.86 -20.61
N GLU A 307 -3.14 8.02 -21.18
CA GLU A 307 -1.78 8.53 -21.23
C GLU A 307 -1.34 9.09 -19.87
N VAL A 308 -0.25 8.54 -19.33
CA VAL A 308 0.36 8.90 -18.05
C VAL A 308 0.96 10.29 -18.08
N THR A 309 1.47 10.77 -19.23
CA THR A 309 2.26 12.01 -19.30
C THR A 309 1.54 13.19 -19.93
N TRP A 310 1.73 14.38 -19.34
CA TRP A 310 1.30 15.65 -19.92
C TRP A 310 2.48 16.63 -19.99
N ARG A 311 2.60 17.37 -21.09
CA ARG A 311 3.72 18.30 -21.32
C ARG A 311 3.24 19.61 -21.97
N LYS A 312 3.79 20.75 -21.55
CA LYS A 312 3.52 22.09 -22.14
C LYS A 312 4.82 22.87 -22.41
N GLY A 313 4.92 23.46 -23.60
CA GLY A 313 6.10 24.21 -24.08
C GLY A 313 6.55 23.72 -25.47
N GLU A 314 7.77 24.10 -25.86
CA GLU A 314 8.36 23.69 -27.15
C GLU A 314 8.79 22.22 -27.17
N LYS A 315 8.62 21.57 -28.33
CA LYS A 315 9.00 20.17 -28.54
C LYS A 315 10.51 20.05 -28.79
N GLY A 316 11.22 19.35 -27.91
CA GLY A 316 12.62 18.93 -28.12
C GLY A 316 13.50 19.00 -26.88
N LEU A 317 13.24 19.92 -25.96
CA LEU A 317 14.08 20.15 -24.77
C LEU A 317 13.69 19.29 -23.55
N TRP A 318 12.55 18.62 -23.58
CA TRP A 318 12.02 17.85 -22.45
C TRP A 318 12.82 16.56 -22.21
N LYS A 319 12.98 16.18 -20.95
CA LYS A 319 13.78 15.00 -20.56
C LYS A 319 12.92 14.00 -19.77
N PHE A 320 11.98 13.32 -20.45
CA PHE A 320 11.05 12.36 -19.85
C PHE A 320 11.50 10.93 -20.14
N TYR A 321 11.80 10.16 -19.10
CA TYR A 321 12.22 8.76 -19.18
C TYR A 321 11.28 7.87 -18.35
N SER A 322 11.08 6.63 -18.81
CA SER A 322 10.23 5.60 -18.18
C SER A 322 11.00 4.28 -18.22
N VAL A 323 11.34 3.72 -17.05
CA VAL A 323 12.28 2.60 -16.92
C VAL A 323 11.69 1.51 -16.02
N GLY A 324 11.27 0.38 -16.61
CA GLY A 324 10.68 -0.73 -15.85
C GLY A 324 9.31 -0.42 -15.21
N ASP A 325 8.67 0.70 -15.59
CA ASP A 325 7.32 1.05 -15.18
C ASP A 325 6.28 0.04 -15.71
N ALA A 326 5.31 -0.31 -14.86
CA ALA A 326 4.29 -1.32 -15.16
C ALA A 326 2.93 -0.67 -15.45
N PHE A 327 2.51 -0.75 -16.71
CA PHE A 327 1.24 -0.19 -17.19
C PHE A 327 0.10 -1.22 -17.12
N LYS A 328 -1.09 -0.78 -16.71
CA LYS A 328 -2.32 -1.58 -16.58
C LYS A 328 -3.54 -0.79 -17.07
N ASN A 329 -4.60 -1.50 -17.44
CA ASN A 329 -5.88 -0.92 -17.88
C ASN A 329 -5.77 -0.01 -19.12
N GLY A 330 -4.84 -0.33 -20.03
CA GLY A 330 -4.56 0.46 -21.23
C GLY A 330 -3.63 1.67 -21.01
N ALA A 331 -3.07 1.87 -19.81
CA ALA A 331 -2.16 2.98 -19.53
C ALA A 331 -0.97 3.03 -20.50
N SER A 332 -0.54 4.23 -20.90
CA SER A 332 0.61 4.45 -21.78
C SER A 332 1.55 5.53 -21.26
N PHE A 333 2.85 5.44 -21.60
CA PHE A 333 3.82 6.52 -21.42
C PHE A 333 4.40 6.87 -22.79
N SER A 334 3.91 7.96 -23.38
CA SER A 334 4.27 8.36 -24.74
C SER A 334 5.76 8.72 -24.87
N LYS A 335 6.33 8.30 -26.01
CA LYS A 335 7.74 8.31 -26.46
C LYS A 335 8.72 9.09 -25.57
N GLN A 336 9.73 8.39 -25.03
CA GLN A 336 10.82 9.00 -24.26
C GLN A 336 11.50 10.13 -25.03
N THR A 337 11.92 11.18 -24.32
CA THR A 337 12.56 12.36 -24.92
C THR A 337 13.93 12.61 -24.30
N GLY A 338 14.96 12.70 -25.15
CA GLY A 338 16.36 12.89 -24.76
C GLY A 338 17.21 11.61 -24.83
N VAL A 339 18.52 11.79 -24.97
CA VAL A 339 19.52 10.71 -25.05
C VAL A 339 20.13 10.44 -23.66
N GLY A 340 20.41 9.17 -23.36
CA GLY A 340 21.31 8.78 -22.27
C GLY A 340 20.69 8.48 -20.91
N GLY A 341 19.39 8.71 -20.71
CA GLY A 341 18.63 8.30 -19.52
C GLY A 341 19.00 9.09 -18.25
N ALA A 342 18.11 9.95 -17.76
CA ALA A 342 18.42 10.82 -16.62
C ALA A 342 18.77 10.04 -15.34
N LYS A 343 20.07 9.97 -15.01
CA LYS A 343 20.57 9.45 -13.74
C LYS A 343 20.28 10.46 -12.63
N PRO A 344 19.80 10.03 -11.45
CA PRO A 344 19.55 10.96 -10.34
C PRO A 344 20.84 11.50 -9.71
N ASN A 345 21.99 10.86 -9.94
CA ASN A 345 23.29 11.24 -9.39
C ASN A 345 23.27 11.41 -7.85
N TYR A 346 22.60 10.47 -7.18
CA TYR A 346 22.56 10.38 -5.72
C TYR A 346 23.95 10.13 -5.12
N ASP A 347 24.23 10.79 -4.00
CA ASP A 347 25.36 10.43 -3.13
C ASP A 347 25.07 9.14 -2.32
N ARG A 348 26.02 8.75 -1.44
CA ARG A 348 25.93 7.53 -0.62
C ARG A 348 24.84 7.55 0.46
N GLU A 349 24.45 8.73 0.95
CA GLU A 349 23.34 8.90 1.90
C GLU A 349 21.97 8.95 1.20
N GLN A 350 21.93 9.51 0.00
CA GLN A 350 20.75 9.60 -0.85
C GLN A 350 20.42 8.29 -1.57
N TYR A 351 21.41 7.44 -1.87
CA TYR A 351 21.25 6.23 -2.68
C TYR A 351 20.31 5.18 -2.07
N PHE A 352 19.55 4.52 -2.95
CA PHE A 352 18.72 3.36 -2.66
C PHE A 352 18.61 2.45 -3.89
N LYS A 353 18.28 1.18 -3.67
CA LYS A 353 17.90 0.26 -4.76
C LYS A 353 16.42 0.47 -5.11
N VAL A 354 16.14 0.66 -6.39
CA VAL A 354 14.79 0.58 -6.97
C VAL A 354 14.46 -0.89 -7.24
N GLU A 355 13.25 -1.33 -6.88
CA GLU A 355 12.79 -2.70 -7.12
C GLU A 355 11.91 -2.74 -8.37
N ILE A 356 12.39 -3.32 -9.47
CA ILE A 356 11.60 -3.38 -10.72
C ILE A 356 10.40 -4.31 -10.52
N VAL A 357 9.20 -3.82 -10.87
CA VAL A 357 7.96 -4.59 -10.78
C VAL A 357 8.04 -5.77 -11.76
N GLY A 358 8.01 -6.99 -11.24
CA GLY A 358 8.45 -8.18 -11.96
C GLY A 358 7.65 -8.51 -13.22
N VAL A 359 8.34 -8.43 -14.36
CA VAL A 359 8.04 -9.22 -15.58
C VAL A 359 8.33 -10.73 -15.33
N GLU A 360 8.79 -11.09 -14.12
CA GLU A 360 8.98 -12.45 -13.63
C GLU A 360 7.79 -13.38 -13.88
N ILE A 361 6.56 -12.87 -13.95
CA ILE A 361 5.35 -13.68 -14.19
C ILE A 361 5.47 -14.45 -15.52
N GLU A 362 5.93 -13.83 -16.61
CA GLU A 362 6.01 -14.51 -17.91
C GLU A 362 7.15 -15.53 -17.95
N LEU A 363 8.34 -15.17 -17.45
CA LEU A 363 9.48 -16.09 -17.40
C LEU A 363 9.23 -17.29 -16.45
N LEU A 364 8.58 -17.07 -15.29
CA LEU A 364 8.14 -18.15 -14.43
C LEU A 364 7.04 -18.99 -15.08
N GLN A 365 6.13 -18.39 -15.85
CA GLN A 365 5.06 -19.11 -16.55
C GLN A 365 5.62 -19.99 -17.68
N TRP A 366 6.59 -19.51 -18.48
CA TRP A 366 7.33 -20.34 -19.43
C TRP A 366 8.10 -21.47 -18.74
N CYS A 367 8.83 -21.19 -17.64
CA CYS A 367 9.51 -22.23 -16.86
C CYS A 367 8.53 -23.24 -16.22
N PHE A 368 7.35 -22.81 -15.77
CA PHE A 368 6.29 -23.71 -15.29
C PHE A 368 5.72 -24.57 -16.42
N THR A 369 5.47 -24.01 -17.60
CA THR A 369 5.02 -24.79 -18.76
C THR A 369 6.07 -25.82 -19.16
N LEU A 370 7.35 -25.45 -19.19
CA LEU A 370 8.45 -26.39 -19.46
C LEU A 370 8.56 -27.48 -18.38
N ALA A 371 8.40 -27.12 -17.10
CA ALA A 371 8.42 -28.07 -15.99
C ALA A 371 7.22 -29.04 -16.01
N LEU A 372 6.02 -28.57 -16.35
CA LEU A 372 4.86 -29.44 -16.57
C LEU A 372 5.06 -30.35 -17.78
N PHE A 373 5.70 -29.88 -18.85
CA PHE A 373 6.03 -30.70 -20.03
C PHE A 373 7.07 -31.79 -19.68
N MET A 374 8.10 -31.45 -18.90
CA MET A 374 9.08 -32.41 -18.37
C MET A 374 8.45 -33.44 -17.44
N VAL A 375 7.54 -33.02 -16.54
CA VAL A 375 6.80 -33.94 -15.64
C VAL A 375 5.83 -34.83 -16.43
N ALA A 376 5.23 -34.34 -17.53
CA ALA A 376 4.42 -35.16 -18.42
C ALA A 376 5.25 -36.22 -19.16
N LEU A 377 6.46 -35.86 -19.63
CA LEU A 377 7.41 -36.81 -20.23
C LEU A 377 7.87 -37.87 -19.22
N MET A 378 8.23 -37.46 -17.99
CA MET A 378 8.57 -38.37 -16.88
C MET A 378 7.39 -39.20 -16.36
N ALA A 379 6.16 -38.91 -16.78
CA ALA A 379 4.97 -39.72 -16.50
C ALA A 379 4.65 -40.72 -17.61
N SER A 380 5.44 -40.77 -18.69
CA SER A 380 5.37 -41.85 -19.68
C SER A 380 6.21 -43.05 -19.22
N PRO A 381 5.76 -44.31 -19.39
CA PRO A 381 6.53 -45.49 -18.97
C PRO A 381 7.79 -45.80 -19.82
N SER A 382 8.17 -44.93 -20.77
CA SER A 382 9.03 -45.31 -21.90
C SER A 382 9.98 -44.20 -22.37
N SER A 383 10.86 -43.73 -21.48
CA SER A 383 12.06 -42.96 -21.89
C SER A 383 13.23 -43.22 -20.94
N SER A 384 14.38 -43.64 -21.49
CA SER A 384 15.57 -44.00 -20.72
C SER A 384 16.40 -42.79 -20.25
N LEU A 385 17.30 -43.03 -19.29
CA LEU A 385 18.21 -42.04 -18.68
C LEU A 385 19.33 -41.57 -19.63
N ALA A 386 18.96 -40.85 -20.70
CA ALA A 386 19.87 -40.48 -21.78
C ALA A 386 19.72 -39.02 -22.28
N ASN A 387 19.48 -38.04 -21.40
CA ASN A 387 19.46 -36.62 -21.82
C ASN A 387 19.83 -35.55 -20.75
N MET A 388 20.60 -35.90 -19.71
CA MET A 388 20.95 -34.94 -18.63
C MET A 388 21.96 -33.84 -19.02
N ASN A 389 22.63 -33.92 -20.18
CA ASN A 389 23.73 -33.02 -20.54
C ASN A 389 23.32 -31.63 -21.07
N VAL A 390 22.03 -31.37 -21.32
CA VAL A 390 21.54 -30.03 -21.71
C VAL A 390 21.36 -29.12 -20.51
N ILE A 391 20.96 -29.68 -19.36
CA ILE A 391 20.63 -28.91 -18.14
C ILE A 391 21.86 -28.17 -17.62
N ASP A 392 23.01 -28.87 -17.49
CA ASP A 392 24.18 -28.30 -16.81
C ASP A 392 24.85 -27.13 -17.57
N LYS A 393 24.64 -27.04 -18.89
CA LYS A 393 25.11 -25.90 -19.70
C LYS A 393 24.31 -24.62 -19.51
N CYS A 394 23.02 -24.70 -19.15
CA CYS A 394 22.20 -23.49 -18.89
C CYS A 394 22.47 -22.84 -17.51
N TRP A 395 23.15 -23.54 -16.59
CA TRP A 395 23.13 -23.20 -15.16
C TRP A 395 24.40 -22.52 -14.62
N ARG A 396 25.49 -22.43 -15.40
CA ARG A 396 26.81 -21.95 -14.92
C ARG A 396 27.11 -20.47 -15.22
N GLY A 397 26.08 -19.62 -15.37
CA GLY A 397 26.23 -18.26 -15.89
C GLY A 397 25.99 -17.06 -14.94
N ASN A 398 25.45 -17.23 -13.73
CA ASN A 398 25.02 -16.08 -12.91
C ASN A 398 25.34 -16.21 -11.39
N PRO A 399 26.21 -15.35 -10.81
CA PRO A 399 26.56 -15.38 -9.39
C PRO A 399 25.42 -15.08 -8.40
N LEU A 400 24.35 -14.38 -8.81
CA LEU A 400 23.27 -13.96 -7.90
C LEU A 400 22.41 -15.13 -7.38
N TRP A 401 22.52 -16.31 -7.99
CA TRP A 401 21.55 -17.40 -7.82
C TRP A 401 21.59 -18.11 -6.44
N ARG A 402 22.67 -17.95 -5.65
CA ARG A 402 22.82 -18.68 -4.37
C ARG A 402 22.04 -18.12 -3.18
N SER A 403 21.71 -16.82 -3.16
CA SER A 403 21.12 -16.17 -1.96
C SER A 403 19.59 -16.23 -1.88
N GLN A 404 18.89 -16.24 -3.03
CA GLN A 404 17.42 -16.13 -3.06
C GLN A 404 16.67 -17.45 -2.82
N ARG A 405 17.37 -18.59 -2.88
CA ARG A 405 16.77 -19.93 -2.96
C ARG A 405 15.82 -20.27 -1.81
N GLN A 406 16.05 -19.77 -0.58
CA GLN A 406 15.25 -20.16 0.59
C GLN A 406 13.96 -19.35 0.80
N GLN A 407 13.87 -18.11 0.32
CA GLN A 407 12.67 -17.27 0.53
C GLN A 407 11.63 -17.49 -0.57
N LEU A 408 12.05 -17.46 -1.83
CA LEU A 408 11.16 -17.77 -2.96
C LEU A 408 10.65 -19.21 -2.91
N ALA A 409 11.49 -20.19 -2.56
CA ALA A 409 11.02 -21.57 -2.38
C ALA A 409 9.92 -21.68 -1.31
N LYS A 410 10.08 -21.05 -0.13
CA LYS A 410 9.05 -21.12 0.92
C LYS A 410 7.74 -20.43 0.52
N PHE A 411 7.80 -19.29 -0.19
CA PHE A 411 6.59 -18.60 -0.65
C PHE A 411 5.87 -19.37 -1.77
N SER A 412 6.63 -19.86 -2.76
CA SER A 412 6.11 -20.67 -3.86
C SER A 412 5.64 -22.05 -3.42
N ILE A 413 6.26 -22.68 -2.41
CA ILE A 413 5.77 -23.93 -1.80
C ILE A 413 4.49 -23.68 -1.00
N GLY A 414 4.36 -22.55 -0.28
CA GLY A 414 3.10 -22.18 0.38
C GLY A 414 1.94 -22.01 -0.62
N PHE A 415 2.21 -21.30 -1.72
CA PHE A 415 1.28 -21.12 -2.84
C PHE A 415 0.94 -22.45 -3.53
N ALA A 416 1.95 -23.25 -3.86
CA ALA A 416 1.79 -24.55 -4.49
C ALA A 416 1.02 -25.52 -3.59
N CYS A 417 1.42 -25.74 -2.33
CA CYS A 417 0.75 -26.69 -1.43
C CYS A 417 -0.71 -26.34 -1.15
N LYS A 418 -1.07 -25.05 -1.10
CA LYS A 418 -2.49 -24.64 -0.98
C LYS A 418 -3.29 -24.88 -2.27
N MET A 419 -2.68 -24.72 -3.45
CA MET A 419 -3.35 -25.00 -4.72
C MET A 419 -3.36 -26.50 -5.10
N ILE A 420 -2.31 -27.26 -4.79
CA ILE A 420 -2.15 -28.69 -5.14
C ILE A 420 -3.34 -29.53 -4.64
N ASN A 421 -3.79 -29.28 -3.41
CA ASN A 421 -4.96 -29.97 -2.85
C ASN A 421 -6.22 -29.80 -3.71
N ASN A 422 -6.37 -28.65 -4.37
CA ASN A 422 -7.53 -28.26 -5.18
C ASN A 422 -7.24 -28.28 -6.70
N ILE A 423 -6.10 -28.81 -7.16
CA ILE A 423 -5.73 -28.98 -8.59
C ILE A 423 -5.41 -30.45 -8.96
N GLY A 424 -5.67 -31.41 -8.06
CA GLY A 424 -5.55 -32.85 -8.34
C GLY A 424 -6.44 -33.34 -9.50
N LYS A 425 -6.20 -34.59 -9.97
CA LYS A 425 -6.95 -35.20 -11.08
C LYS A 425 -8.47 -35.26 -10.84
N ASP A 426 -8.89 -35.32 -9.58
CA ASP A 426 -10.27 -35.55 -9.12
C ASP A 426 -11.06 -34.24 -8.90
N VAL A 427 -10.62 -33.12 -9.49
CA VAL A 427 -11.23 -31.80 -9.30
C VAL A 427 -12.30 -31.53 -10.35
N VAL A 428 -13.54 -31.41 -9.89
CA VAL A 428 -14.70 -31.06 -10.74
C VAL A 428 -14.58 -29.59 -11.17
N LYS A 429 -14.26 -29.37 -12.45
CA LYS A 429 -14.27 -28.02 -13.05
C LYS A 429 -15.72 -27.62 -13.34
N TYR A 430 -16.25 -26.72 -12.53
CA TYR A 430 -17.60 -26.18 -12.69
C TYR A 430 -17.58 -24.79 -13.34
N LYS A 431 -18.63 -24.46 -14.09
CA LYS A 431 -18.80 -23.15 -14.72
C LYS A 431 -20.20 -22.60 -14.44
N VAL A 432 -20.26 -21.47 -13.74
CA VAL A 432 -21.48 -20.69 -13.54
C VAL A 432 -21.85 -20.00 -14.85
N ILE A 433 -23.09 -20.20 -15.29
CA ILE A 433 -23.62 -19.69 -16.56
C ILE A 433 -24.81 -18.73 -16.39
N HIS A 434 -25.40 -18.64 -15.19
CA HIS A 434 -26.51 -17.74 -14.90
C HIS A 434 -26.46 -17.23 -13.43
N PRO A 435 -26.69 -15.93 -13.16
CA PRO A 435 -26.53 -15.34 -11.83
C PRO A 435 -27.65 -15.64 -10.83
N SER A 436 -28.74 -16.30 -11.23
CA SER A 436 -29.91 -16.53 -10.37
C SER A 436 -29.59 -17.32 -9.09
N ASP A 437 -29.96 -16.78 -7.94
CA ASP A 437 -29.90 -17.49 -6.66
C ASP A 437 -31.26 -18.06 -6.23
N ASN A 438 -31.26 -19.30 -5.75
CA ASN A 438 -32.35 -19.91 -4.99
C ASN A 438 -31.72 -20.61 -3.77
N PRO A 439 -32.04 -20.19 -2.54
CA PRO A 439 -31.34 -20.64 -1.34
C PRO A 439 -31.70 -22.05 -0.87
N LEU A 440 -32.76 -22.67 -1.41
CA LEU A 440 -33.24 -24.00 -1.01
C LEU A 440 -33.35 -25.00 -2.18
N SER A 441 -33.44 -24.52 -3.42
CA SER A 441 -33.45 -25.35 -4.64
C SER A 441 -32.51 -24.75 -5.68
N PRO A 442 -31.19 -24.87 -5.51
CA PRO A 442 -30.21 -24.32 -6.45
C PRO A 442 -30.29 -25.07 -7.79
N LYS A 443 -30.39 -24.34 -8.90
CA LYS A 443 -30.42 -24.93 -10.25
C LYS A 443 -29.00 -25.15 -10.78
N SER A 444 -28.80 -26.18 -11.60
CA SER A 444 -27.52 -26.34 -12.31
C SER A 444 -27.23 -25.10 -13.18
N GLY A 445 -25.95 -24.74 -13.28
CA GLY A 445 -25.47 -23.49 -13.88
C GLY A 445 -25.39 -22.29 -12.92
N THR A 446 -25.80 -22.43 -11.65
CA THR A 446 -25.76 -21.35 -10.65
C THR A 446 -24.59 -21.51 -9.66
N LEU A 447 -24.11 -20.41 -9.09
CA LEU A 447 -23.01 -20.43 -8.12
C LEU A 447 -23.32 -21.31 -6.89
N ARG A 448 -24.53 -21.21 -6.34
CA ARG A 448 -24.94 -22.03 -5.17
C ARG A 448 -24.96 -23.52 -5.48
N TYR A 449 -25.36 -23.94 -6.68
CA TYR A 449 -25.25 -25.35 -7.07
C TYR A 449 -23.79 -25.81 -7.01
N GLY A 450 -22.88 -25.00 -7.54
CA GLY A 450 -21.44 -25.26 -7.51
C GLY A 450 -20.88 -25.50 -6.10
N THR A 451 -21.30 -24.71 -5.10
CA THR A 451 -20.75 -24.79 -3.73
C THR A 451 -21.46 -25.79 -2.80
N THR A 452 -22.65 -26.31 -3.19
CA THR A 452 -23.51 -27.12 -2.30
C THR A 452 -23.87 -28.50 -2.83
N MET A 453 -24.07 -28.65 -4.15
CA MET A 453 -24.58 -29.87 -4.78
C MET A 453 -23.46 -30.78 -5.30
N ILE A 454 -22.28 -30.21 -5.59
CA ILE A 454 -21.12 -30.96 -6.09
C ILE A 454 -20.42 -31.65 -4.91
N LYS A 455 -20.17 -32.96 -5.06
CA LYS A 455 -19.44 -33.78 -4.10
C LYS A 455 -17.95 -33.78 -4.44
N GLY A 456 -17.09 -33.82 -3.41
CA GLY A 456 -15.63 -33.83 -3.59
C GLY A 456 -15.03 -32.45 -3.84
N LYS A 457 -13.95 -32.39 -4.60
CA LYS A 457 -13.19 -31.16 -4.87
C LYS A 457 -13.81 -30.41 -6.05
N VAL A 458 -14.03 -29.10 -5.92
CA VAL A 458 -14.65 -28.29 -6.98
C VAL A 458 -13.85 -27.02 -7.27
N TRP A 459 -13.64 -26.75 -8.56
CA TRP A 459 -13.08 -25.49 -9.06
C TRP A 459 -14.15 -24.75 -9.85
N ILE A 460 -14.70 -23.68 -9.28
CA ILE A 460 -15.81 -22.90 -9.82
C ILE A 460 -15.24 -21.71 -10.60
N THR A 461 -15.54 -21.70 -11.90
CA THR A 461 -15.30 -20.56 -12.81
C THR A 461 -16.63 -19.94 -13.24
N PHE A 462 -16.58 -18.81 -13.92
CA PHE A 462 -17.74 -18.09 -14.43
C PHE A 462 -17.64 -17.98 -15.96
N LYS A 463 -18.78 -18.03 -16.67
CA LYS A 463 -18.81 -17.97 -18.14
C LYS A 463 -18.55 -16.57 -18.68
N ASN A 464 -19.19 -15.58 -18.08
CA ASN A 464 -19.18 -14.16 -18.41
C ASN A 464 -19.11 -13.35 -17.09
N SER A 465 -18.85 -12.04 -17.16
CA SER A 465 -19.11 -11.12 -16.04
C SER A 465 -20.59 -11.18 -15.62
N MET A 466 -20.88 -11.16 -14.32
CA MET A 466 -22.25 -11.25 -13.79
C MET A 466 -22.37 -10.72 -12.35
N ALA A 467 -23.55 -10.20 -12.01
CA ALA A 467 -23.90 -9.80 -10.64
C ALA A 467 -24.86 -10.81 -10.00
N ILE A 468 -24.48 -11.36 -8.84
CA ILE A 468 -25.19 -12.42 -8.12
C ILE A 468 -25.73 -11.85 -6.81
N THR A 469 -27.01 -11.50 -6.79
CA THR A 469 -27.72 -11.10 -5.57
C THR A 469 -28.20 -12.34 -4.81
N LEU A 470 -27.53 -12.62 -3.69
CA LEU A 470 -27.83 -13.74 -2.81
C LEU A 470 -29.10 -13.44 -1.98
N ARG A 471 -29.97 -14.46 -1.85
CA ARG A 471 -31.22 -14.40 -1.07
C ARG A 471 -31.07 -14.90 0.36
N ARG A 472 -30.01 -15.65 0.64
CA ARG A 472 -29.50 -16.11 1.96
C ARG A 472 -27.98 -16.35 1.82
N PRO A 473 -27.19 -16.45 2.91
CA PRO A 473 -25.73 -16.60 2.83
C PRO A 473 -25.29 -17.75 1.92
N LEU A 474 -24.20 -17.59 1.18
CA LEU A 474 -23.59 -18.63 0.36
C LEU A 474 -22.60 -19.45 1.19
N LEU A 475 -23.03 -20.63 1.62
CA LEU A 475 -22.19 -21.59 2.35
C LEU A 475 -21.23 -22.30 1.39
N LEU A 476 -19.95 -22.36 1.76
CA LEU A 476 -18.88 -23.00 0.99
C LEU A 476 -18.48 -24.36 1.60
N SER A 477 -18.49 -25.41 0.79
CA SER A 477 -18.03 -26.76 1.16
C SER A 477 -16.50 -26.87 1.15
N SER A 478 -15.94 -27.76 1.98
CA SER A 478 -14.50 -28.09 1.96
C SER A 478 -14.03 -28.46 0.55
N PHE A 479 -12.79 -28.07 0.21
CA PHE A 479 -12.18 -28.23 -1.12
C PHE A 479 -12.90 -27.47 -2.26
N THR A 480 -13.62 -26.40 -1.94
CA THR A 480 -14.14 -25.43 -2.92
C THR A 480 -13.10 -24.36 -3.26
N ALA A 481 -12.84 -24.17 -4.55
CA ALA A 481 -12.23 -22.96 -5.08
C ALA A 481 -13.27 -22.17 -5.89
N ILE A 482 -13.43 -20.88 -5.60
CA ILE A 482 -14.14 -19.91 -6.44
C ILE A 482 -13.11 -19.00 -7.08
N ASP A 483 -13.10 -18.95 -8.41
CA ASP A 483 -12.12 -18.24 -9.23
C ASP A 483 -12.82 -17.36 -10.28
N GLY A 484 -12.98 -16.07 -9.95
CA GLY A 484 -13.52 -15.04 -10.82
C GLY A 484 -12.52 -14.45 -11.82
N ARG A 485 -11.27 -14.96 -11.92
CA ARG A 485 -10.26 -14.36 -12.81
C ARG A 485 -10.74 -14.29 -14.26
N GLY A 486 -10.63 -13.09 -14.85
CA GLY A 486 -10.91 -12.81 -16.26
C GLY A 486 -12.33 -12.30 -16.54
N VAL A 487 -13.20 -12.21 -15.52
CA VAL A 487 -14.56 -11.67 -15.63
C VAL A 487 -14.97 -10.98 -14.32
N ASP A 488 -15.86 -9.98 -14.39
CA ASP A 488 -16.31 -9.24 -13.21
C ASP A 488 -17.45 -10.00 -12.52
N VAL A 489 -17.16 -10.59 -11.37
CA VAL A 489 -18.13 -11.33 -10.57
C VAL A 489 -18.52 -10.51 -9.35
N LEU A 490 -19.67 -9.85 -9.42
CA LEU A 490 -20.23 -9.08 -8.31
C LEU A 490 -21.10 -9.99 -7.44
N ILE A 491 -20.96 -9.90 -6.12
CA ILE A 491 -21.77 -10.65 -5.14
C ILE A 491 -22.29 -9.67 -4.10
N ASN A 492 -23.61 -9.70 -3.85
CA ASN A 492 -24.27 -8.83 -2.86
C ASN A 492 -25.53 -9.49 -2.27
N GLY A 493 -26.18 -8.82 -1.32
CA GLY A 493 -27.51 -9.21 -0.83
C GLY A 493 -27.55 -9.76 0.59
N ALA A 494 -28.40 -10.76 0.81
CA ALA A 494 -28.82 -11.24 2.12
C ALA A 494 -27.79 -12.19 2.77
N GLY A 495 -26.70 -11.59 3.27
CA GLY A 495 -25.50 -12.27 3.72
C GLY A 495 -24.68 -12.80 2.53
N CYS A 496 -23.36 -12.65 2.59
CA CYS A 496 -22.49 -12.98 1.47
C CYS A 496 -21.82 -14.36 1.64
N LEU A 497 -20.50 -14.46 1.80
CA LEU A 497 -19.81 -15.76 1.84
C LEU A 497 -19.67 -16.27 3.27
N LEU A 498 -20.11 -17.50 3.54
CA LEU A 498 -19.95 -18.18 4.83
C LEU A 498 -19.10 -19.44 4.66
N VAL A 499 -18.05 -19.57 5.48
CA VAL A 499 -17.21 -20.76 5.59
C VAL A 499 -17.35 -21.30 7.00
N TYR A 500 -18.24 -22.28 7.18
CA TYR A 500 -18.52 -22.91 8.47
C TYR A 500 -17.96 -24.32 8.51
N GLN A 501 -17.06 -24.61 9.47
CA GLN A 501 -16.43 -25.92 9.70
C GLN A 501 -15.76 -26.56 8.46
N ALA A 502 -15.36 -25.75 7.46
CA ALA A 502 -14.85 -26.22 6.18
C ALA A 502 -13.34 -25.97 6.00
N THR A 503 -12.71 -26.74 5.10
CA THR A 503 -11.24 -26.76 4.92
C THR A 503 -10.78 -26.73 3.46
N ASN A 504 -9.59 -26.17 3.20
CA ASN A 504 -8.99 -25.98 1.86
C ASN A 504 -9.88 -25.15 0.92
N ILE A 505 -10.25 -23.95 1.35
CA ILE A 505 -11.11 -23.03 0.59
C ILE A 505 -10.29 -21.98 -0.15
N ILE A 506 -10.63 -21.68 -1.41
CA ILE A 506 -10.07 -20.56 -2.17
C ILE A 506 -11.20 -19.62 -2.59
N ILE A 507 -11.07 -18.33 -2.29
CA ILE A 507 -11.98 -17.25 -2.69
C ILE A 507 -11.15 -16.21 -3.44
N ARG A 508 -11.31 -16.14 -4.77
CA ARG A 508 -10.47 -15.26 -5.61
C ARG A 508 -11.23 -14.53 -6.72
N GLY A 509 -10.88 -13.26 -6.92
CA GLY A 509 -11.32 -12.46 -8.06
C GLY A 509 -12.77 -11.98 -7.99
N LEU A 510 -13.33 -11.82 -6.78
CA LEU A 510 -14.73 -11.42 -6.57
C LEU A 510 -14.84 -9.96 -6.13
N LEU A 511 -15.94 -9.30 -6.51
CA LEU A 511 -16.34 -7.98 -6.03
C LEU A 511 -17.52 -8.18 -5.08
N ILE A 512 -17.28 -8.19 -3.76
CA ILE A 512 -18.32 -8.50 -2.76
C ILE A 512 -18.71 -7.21 -2.03
N HIS A 513 -19.99 -6.87 -2.05
CA HIS A 513 -20.48 -5.58 -1.55
C HIS A 513 -21.93 -5.64 -1.08
N HIS A 514 -22.38 -4.63 -0.32
CA HIS A 514 -23.80 -4.47 0.05
C HIS A 514 -24.40 -5.72 0.70
N CYS A 515 -23.58 -6.43 1.48
CA CYS A 515 -23.97 -7.61 2.25
C CYS A 515 -24.77 -7.17 3.47
N LYS A 516 -25.95 -7.74 3.67
CA LYS A 516 -26.92 -7.33 4.68
C LYS A 516 -27.04 -8.38 5.79
N ALA A 517 -27.30 -7.91 7.00
CA ALA A 517 -27.68 -8.74 8.14
C ALA A 517 -28.92 -9.58 7.80
N GLN A 518 -29.05 -10.77 8.39
CA GLN A 518 -30.21 -11.65 8.22
C GLN A 518 -30.60 -12.30 9.55
N PRO A 519 -31.92 -12.48 9.82
CA PRO A 519 -32.37 -13.30 10.92
C PRO A 519 -31.98 -14.78 10.72
N PRO A 520 -32.03 -15.61 11.79
CA PRO A 520 -31.85 -17.05 11.68
C PRO A 520 -32.70 -17.66 10.56
N SER A 521 -32.08 -18.48 9.71
CA SER A 521 -32.71 -18.98 8.49
C SER A 521 -32.07 -20.27 7.99
N THR A 522 -32.78 -21.03 7.17
CA THR A 522 -32.27 -22.27 6.56
C THR A 522 -31.62 -22.00 5.20
N VAL A 523 -30.58 -22.74 4.85
CA VAL A 523 -29.96 -22.64 3.52
C VAL A 523 -29.52 -24.02 3.00
N MET A 524 -29.51 -24.19 1.68
CA MET A 524 -28.86 -25.32 1.06
C MET A 524 -27.35 -25.25 1.31
N GLY A 525 -26.79 -26.37 1.76
CA GLY A 525 -25.40 -26.55 2.14
C GLY A 525 -24.78 -27.83 1.56
N PRO A 526 -23.55 -28.17 1.97
CA PRO A 526 -22.76 -29.23 1.35
C PRO A 526 -23.47 -30.59 1.31
N ASN A 527 -23.37 -31.29 0.18
CA ASN A 527 -24.04 -32.56 -0.11
C ASN A 527 -25.57 -32.47 -0.15
N ALA A 528 -26.12 -31.36 -0.69
CA ALA A 528 -27.55 -31.13 -0.84
C ALA A 528 -28.36 -31.18 0.48
N LYS A 529 -27.73 -30.82 1.61
CA LYS A 529 -28.40 -30.77 2.92
C LYS A 529 -28.91 -29.36 3.21
N VAL A 530 -30.15 -29.24 3.69
CA VAL A 530 -30.64 -27.99 4.27
C VAL A 530 -30.05 -27.83 5.68
N ILE A 531 -29.37 -26.71 5.92
CA ILE A 531 -28.65 -26.40 7.16
C ILE A 531 -29.29 -25.16 7.80
N PRO A 532 -29.62 -25.18 9.12
CA PRO A 532 -30.02 -23.99 9.85
C PRO A 532 -28.80 -23.11 10.13
N LEU A 533 -28.94 -21.80 9.88
CA LEU A 533 -27.98 -20.77 10.26
C LEU A 533 -28.56 -19.92 11.40
N GLY A 534 -27.68 -19.49 12.30
CA GLY A 534 -28.01 -18.46 13.29
C GLY A 534 -28.18 -17.07 12.67
N GLN A 535 -28.24 -16.05 13.51
CA GLN A 535 -28.27 -14.66 13.06
C GLN A 535 -26.98 -14.30 12.31
N MET A 536 -27.14 -13.64 11.17
CA MET A 536 -26.04 -13.09 10.38
C MET A 536 -25.99 -11.57 10.58
N ASP A 537 -24.79 -11.10 10.88
CA ASP A 537 -24.32 -9.72 11.06
C ASP A 537 -24.29 -8.96 9.72
N GLY A 538 -23.95 -9.66 8.63
CA GLY A 538 -23.92 -9.10 7.27
C GLY A 538 -22.52 -8.90 6.69
N ASP A 539 -21.50 -9.61 7.19
CA ASP A 539 -20.15 -9.55 6.64
C ASP A 539 -20.06 -10.00 5.16
N ALA A 540 -19.08 -9.45 4.43
CA ALA A 540 -18.79 -9.90 3.06
C ALA A 540 -18.24 -11.34 3.00
N ILE A 541 -17.32 -11.69 3.91
CA ILE A 541 -16.80 -13.04 4.09
C ILE A 541 -16.72 -13.35 5.59
N ARG A 542 -17.28 -14.48 6.01
CA ARG A 542 -17.27 -14.92 7.41
C ARG A 542 -16.70 -16.33 7.55
N LEU A 543 -15.70 -16.49 8.42
CA LEU A 543 -14.98 -17.74 8.68
C LEU A 543 -15.21 -18.22 10.11
N VAL A 544 -15.84 -19.39 10.27
CA VAL A 544 -16.23 -19.97 11.56
C VAL A 544 -15.68 -21.40 11.64
N THR A 545 -14.71 -21.62 12.53
CA THR A 545 -13.96 -22.89 12.66
C THR A 545 -13.38 -23.39 11.31
N ALA A 546 -13.06 -22.45 10.41
CA ALA A 546 -12.57 -22.74 9.06
C ALA A 546 -11.06 -23.00 9.06
N ARG A 547 -10.56 -23.87 8.16
CA ARG A 547 -9.13 -24.20 8.09
C ARG A 547 -8.57 -24.06 6.67
N LYS A 548 -7.31 -23.63 6.54
CA LYS A 548 -6.59 -23.55 5.26
C LYS A 548 -7.33 -22.74 4.20
N VAL A 549 -7.89 -21.60 4.59
CA VAL A 549 -8.59 -20.67 3.70
C VAL A 549 -7.59 -19.75 2.99
N TRP A 550 -7.83 -19.41 1.74
CA TRP A 550 -7.08 -18.43 0.97
C TRP A 550 -8.03 -17.43 0.29
N ILE A 551 -7.92 -16.16 0.65
CA ILE A 551 -8.74 -15.05 0.15
C ILE A 551 -7.80 -14.10 -0.60
N ASP A 552 -7.93 -14.00 -1.91
CA ASP A 552 -6.93 -13.36 -2.77
C ASP A 552 -7.51 -12.56 -3.94
N HIS A 553 -7.00 -11.35 -4.20
CA HIS A 553 -7.45 -10.49 -5.32
C HIS A 553 -8.98 -10.20 -5.37
N ASN A 554 -9.65 -10.12 -4.22
CA ASN A 554 -11.06 -9.71 -4.13
C ASN A 554 -11.17 -8.21 -3.80
N THR A 555 -12.25 -7.56 -4.22
CA THR A 555 -12.61 -6.20 -3.78
C THR A 555 -13.80 -6.30 -2.82
N LEU A 556 -13.70 -5.70 -1.63
CA LEU A 556 -14.68 -5.84 -0.56
C LEU A 556 -15.07 -4.45 -0.02
N TYR A 557 -16.36 -4.09 0.01
CA TYR A 557 -16.81 -2.76 0.43
C TYR A 557 -18.29 -2.66 0.84
N GLU A 558 -18.64 -1.65 1.65
CA GLU A 558 -20.03 -1.22 1.93
C GLU A 558 -20.99 -2.36 2.31
N CYS A 559 -20.62 -3.13 3.33
CA CYS A 559 -21.42 -4.20 3.94
C CYS A 559 -22.00 -3.75 5.29
N GLN A 560 -22.93 -4.52 5.87
CA GLN A 560 -23.70 -4.02 7.01
C GLN A 560 -22.95 -4.06 8.35
N ASP A 561 -22.04 -5.02 8.58
CA ASP A 561 -21.15 -5.00 9.75
C ASP A 561 -19.69 -4.81 9.34
N GLY A 562 -19.04 -5.83 8.78
CA GLY A 562 -17.66 -5.76 8.29
C GLY A 562 -17.42 -6.43 6.94
N LEU A 563 -16.15 -6.56 6.56
CA LEU A 563 -15.74 -7.19 5.29
C LEU A 563 -15.16 -8.60 5.47
N LEU A 564 -14.46 -8.86 6.58
CA LEU A 564 -13.89 -10.17 6.86
C LEU A 564 -13.90 -10.48 8.37
N ASP A 565 -14.83 -11.32 8.80
CA ASP A 565 -14.91 -11.84 10.18
C ASP A 565 -14.28 -13.24 10.27
N VAL A 566 -13.37 -13.42 11.23
CA VAL A 566 -12.63 -14.68 11.45
C VAL A 566 -12.69 -15.04 12.93
N THR A 567 -13.46 -16.09 13.25
CA THR A 567 -13.87 -16.42 14.63
C THR A 567 -13.83 -17.93 14.91
N HIS A 568 -14.14 -18.31 16.15
CA HIS A 568 -14.39 -19.69 16.58
C HIS A 568 -13.28 -20.68 16.18
N GLY A 569 -12.01 -20.31 16.43
CA GLY A 569 -10.86 -21.18 16.22
C GLY A 569 -10.51 -21.44 14.74
N SER A 570 -10.79 -20.49 13.84
CA SER A 570 -10.39 -20.59 12.43
C SER A 570 -8.86 -20.44 12.25
N THR A 571 -8.22 -21.33 11.46
CA THR A 571 -6.75 -21.41 11.34
C THR A 571 -6.25 -21.55 9.89
N ASP A 572 -4.94 -21.36 9.69
CA ASP A 572 -4.27 -21.37 8.37
C ASP A 572 -4.88 -20.39 7.33
N VAL A 573 -5.62 -19.37 7.77
CA VAL A 573 -6.23 -18.35 6.90
C VAL A 573 -5.13 -17.49 6.26
N THR A 574 -5.24 -17.20 4.96
CA THR A 574 -4.30 -16.33 4.24
C THR A 574 -5.08 -15.30 3.43
N VAL A 575 -4.84 -14.03 3.71
CA VAL A 575 -5.47 -12.87 3.05
C VAL A 575 -4.38 -12.12 2.31
N LEU A 576 -4.54 -11.92 1.00
CA LEU A 576 -3.51 -11.33 0.13
C LEU A 576 -4.13 -10.52 -1.01
N ASN A 577 -3.52 -9.41 -1.43
CA ASN A 577 -3.92 -8.63 -2.62
C ASN A 577 -5.40 -8.16 -2.68
N ASN A 578 -6.16 -8.16 -1.57
CA ASN A 578 -7.57 -7.75 -1.57
C ASN A 578 -7.71 -6.22 -1.40
N TRP A 579 -8.64 -5.61 -2.15
CA TRP A 579 -8.93 -4.17 -2.14
C TRP A 579 -10.14 -3.87 -1.25
N PHE A 580 -9.89 -3.71 0.04
CA PHE A 580 -10.91 -3.28 1.01
C PHE A 580 -11.26 -1.78 0.81
N ARG A 581 -12.50 -1.38 1.10
CA ARG A 581 -13.01 -0.01 0.92
C ARG A 581 -14.22 0.29 1.80
N ASN A 582 -14.48 1.58 2.00
CA ASN A 582 -15.75 2.15 2.44
C ASN A 582 -16.45 1.30 3.54
N GLN A 583 -15.69 0.98 4.58
CA GLN A 583 -16.13 0.21 5.75
C GLN A 583 -15.27 0.61 6.95
N ASP A 584 -15.90 0.76 8.12
CA ASP A 584 -15.18 0.96 9.38
C ASP A 584 -14.55 -0.36 9.90
N LYS A 585 -15.33 -1.46 9.85
CA LYS A 585 -14.88 -2.81 10.26
C LYS A 585 -14.26 -3.59 9.09
N VAL A 586 -13.03 -3.27 8.73
CA VAL A 586 -12.33 -3.94 7.61
C VAL A 586 -12.06 -5.43 7.85
N MET A 587 -11.54 -5.80 9.02
CA MET A 587 -11.25 -7.19 9.35
C MET A 587 -11.34 -7.40 10.87
N LEU A 588 -12.03 -8.45 11.29
CA LEU A 588 -12.18 -8.84 12.69
C LEU A 588 -11.53 -10.22 12.92
N LEU A 589 -10.73 -10.33 13.98
CA LEU A 589 -10.07 -11.55 14.41
C LEU A 589 -10.48 -11.81 15.87
N ARG A 590 -11.30 -12.83 16.12
CA ARG A 590 -11.63 -13.26 17.50
C ARG A 590 -10.97 -14.59 17.81
N HIS A 591 -10.20 -14.60 18.90
CA HIS A 591 -9.78 -15.83 19.57
C HIS A 591 -10.75 -16.04 20.72
N ASP A 592 -11.77 -16.86 20.51
CA ASP A 592 -12.84 -17.11 21.48
C ASP A 592 -12.37 -18.07 22.59
N ASP A 593 -11.33 -17.66 23.34
CA ASP A 593 -11.02 -18.26 24.63
C ASP A 593 -12.06 -17.78 25.65
N GLY A 594 -12.91 -18.70 26.10
CA GLY A 594 -14.16 -18.39 26.77
C GLY A 594 -14.05 -17.90 28.22
N HIS A 595 -13.28 -16.84 28.54
CA HIS A 595 -13.48 -16.06 29.77
C HIS A 595 -12.87 -14.64 29.78
N LEU A 596 -13.68 -13.70 30.31
CA LEU A 596 -13.33 -12.46 31.02
C LEU A 596 -12.75 -11.22 30.29
N ARG A 597 -13.67 -10.26 30.11
CA ARG A 597 -13.57 -8.82 30.46
C ARG A 597 -12.86 -7.84 29.51
N ASP A 598 -13.45 -6.65 29.46
CA ASP A 598 -12.97 -5.43 28.84
C ASP A 598 -11.53 -5.04 29.23
N LYS A 599 -10.73 -4.68 28.23
CA LYS A 599 -9.75 -3.57 28.32
C LYS A 599 -9.29 -3.11 26.93
N LYS A 600 -9.83 -1.96 26.54
CA LYS A 600 -9.34 -0.91 25.59
C LYS A 600 -8.13 -1.26 24.72
#